data_AF-A0A4P9YQZ9-F1
#
_entry.id   AF-A0A4P9YQZ9-F1
#
_cell.length_a   1.000
_cell.length_b   1.000
_cell.length_c   1.000
_cell.angle_alpha   90.00
_cell.angle_beta   90.00
_cell.angle_gamma   90.00
#
_symmetry.space_group_name_H-M   'P 1'
#
loop_
_entity.id
_entity.type
_entity.pdbx_description
1 polymer ?
#
loop_
_entity_poly.entity_id
_entity_poly.type
_entity_poly.pdbx_seq_one_letter_code
_entity_poly.pdbx_strand_id
1 'polypeptide(L)' 'RHVTLPKALVKYLPNPLRLLTEEEWRGLGVQQSPGWYHYMVHSPEPFILLFKREKNYQIKYPNGHPTVYQ' A
#
# COMPACT_ATOMS: atom_id res chain seq x y z
N ARG A 1 6.79 -5.07 -4.82
CA ARG A 1 5.86 -4.87 -5.97
C ARG A 1 5.61 -3.38 -6.09
N HIS A 2 5.42 -2.84 -7.29
CA HIS A 2 4.96 -1.46 -7.45
C HIS A 2 3.56 -1.43 -8.05
N VAL A 3 2.81 -0.36 -7.77
CA VAL A 3 1.54 -0.05 -8.43
C VAL A 3 1.62 1.36 -8.97
N THR A 4 1.26 1.52 -10.23
CA THR A 4 1.15 2.83 -10.88
C THR A 4 -0.29 3.31 -10.75
N LEU A 5 -0.50 4.40 -10.02
CA LEU A 5 -1.79 5.08 -9.94
C LEU A 5 -2.07 5.86 -11.24
N PRO A 6 -3.32 5.87 -11.72
CA PRO A 6 -3.74 6.84 -12.73
C PRO A 6 -3.43 8.27 -12.30
N LYS A 7 -2.92 9.11 -13.21
CA LYS A 7 -2.52 10.50 -12.91
C LYS A 7 -3.65 11.32 -12.26
N ALA A 8 -4.90 11.06 -12.62
CA ALA A 8 -6.07 11.72 -12.04
C ALA A 8 -6.28 11.45 -10.55
N LEU A 9 -5.74 10.35 -10.02
CA LEU A 9 -5.85 9.97 -8.61
C LEU A 9 -4.73 10.53 -7.73
N VAL A 10 -3.64 11.03 -8.33
CA VAL A 10 -2.47 11.56 -7.58
C VAL A 10 -2.85 12.70 -6.66
N LYS A 11 -3.85 13.51 -7.04
CA LYS A 11 -4.38 14.61 -6.22
C LYS A 11 -5.01 14.18 -4.89
N TYR A 12 -5.34 12.89 -4.73
CA TYR A 12 -5.88 12.34 -3.49
C TYR A 12 -4.78 11.78 -2.57
N LEU A 13 -3.51 11.80 -3.01
CA LEU A 13 -2.41 11.46 -2.13
C LEU A 13 -2.21 12.55 -1.06
N PRO A 14 -1.74 12.19 0.14
CA PRO A 14 -1.39 13.15 1.18
C PRO A 14 -0.39 14.20 0.69
N ASN A 15 -0.56 15.44 1.15
CA ASN A 15 0.40 16.54 0.94
C ASN A 15 0.76 17.15 2.31
N PRO A 16 2.01 16.99 2.81
CA PRO A 16 3.18 16.40 2.14
C PRO A 16 3.05 14.89 1.92
N LEU A 17 3.78 14.37 0.91
CA LEU A 17 3.78 12.95 0.60
C LEU A 17 4.28 12.13 1.80
N ARG A 18 3.51 11.12 2.18
CA ARG A 18 3.85 10.17 3.24
C ARG A 18 3.43 8.74 2.87
N LEU A 19 3.82 7.78 3.70
CA LEU A 19 3.34 6.40 3.58
C LEU A 19 1.84 6.35 3.79
N LEU A 20 1.22 5.38 3.13
CA LEU A 20 -0.23 5.14 3.15
C LEU A 20 -0.50 3.91 4.01
N THR A 21 -1.50 4.00 4.88
CA THR A 21 -2.01 2.82 5.59
C THR A 21 -2.73 1.88 4.61
N GLU A 22 -3.01 0.64 5.04
CA GLU A 22 -3.77 -0.31 4.23
C GLU A 22 -5.13 0.24 3.79
N GLU A 23 -5.84 0.90 4.69
CA GLU A 23 -7.12 1.52 4.40
C GLU A 23 -7.01 2.64 3.37
N GLU A 24 -5.97 3.48 3.47
CA GLU A 24 -5.78 4.61 2.55
C GLU A 24 -5.50 4.16 1.12
N TRP A 25 -4.57 3.22 0.92
CA TRP A 25 -4.28 2.77 -0.45
C TRP A 25 -5.40 1.88 -1.01
N ARG A 26 -6.12 1.13 -0.18
CA ARG A 26 -7.34 0.42 -0.61
C ARG A 26 -8.45 1.40 -0.97
N GLY A 27 -8.59 2.50 -0.24
CA GLY A 27 -9.53 3.59 -0.53
C GLY A 27 -9.26 4.27 -1.87
N LEU A 28 -8.00 4.31 -2.33
CA LEU A 28 -7.61 4.74 -3.68
C LEU A 28 -7.95 3.71 -4.77
N GLY A 29 -8.53 2.57 -4.41
CA GLY A 29 -8.91 1.48 -5.33
C GLY A 29 -7.78 0.50 -5.63
N VAL A 30 -6.64 0.57 -4.94
CA VAL A 30 -5.57 -0.43 -5.10
C VAL A 30 -6.02 -1.75 -4.48
N GLN A 31 -6.12 -2.80 -5.29
CA GLN A 31 -6.53 -4.14 -4.87
C GLN A 31 -5.33 -5.10 -4.88
N GLN A 32 -4.97 -5.61 -3.70
CA GLN A 32 -3.94 -6.64 -3.53
C GLN A 32 -4.35 -7.64 -2.45
N SER A 33 -3.71 -8.80 -2.44
CA SER A 33 -3.83 -9.79 -1.36
C SER A 33 -3.44 -9.19 0.00
N PRO A 34 -3.82 -9.81 1.13
CA PRO A 34 -3.35 -9.37 2.45
C PRO A 34 -1.83 -9.36 2.60
N GLY A 35 -1.33 -8.52 3.51
CA GLY A 35 0.08 -8.46 3.92
C GLY A 35 0.99 -7.51 3.15
N TRP A 36 0.45 -6.79 2.15
CA TRP A 36 1.20 -5.73 1.48
C TRP A 36 1.11 -4.43 2.27
N TYR A 37 2.25 -3.77 2.45
CA TYR A 37 2.34 -2.45 3.06
C TYR A 37 3.13 -1.49 2.17
N HIS A 38 2.70 -0.23 2.11
CA HIS A 38 3.39 0.84 1.42
C HIS A 38 4.63 1.23 2.25
N TYR A 39 5.83 0.94 1.74
CA TYR A 39 7.05 1.03 2.55
C TYR A 39 7.95 2.22 2.22
N MET A 40 7.76 2.85 1.05
CA MET A 40 8.59 3.97 0.62
C MET A 40 7.84 4.88 -0.33
N VAL A 41 7.97 6.19 -0.13
CA VAL A 41 7.50 7.22 -1.06
C VAL A 41 8.57 7.48 -2.12
N HIS A 42 8.18 7.43 -3.39
CA HIS A 42 9.03 7.82 -4.51
C HIS A 42 8.70 9.25 -4.94
N SER A 43 9.41 10.23 -4.37
CA SER A 43 9.15 11.66 -4.58
C SER A 43 9.17 12.11 -6.05
N PRO A 44 10.10 11.66 -6.91
CA PRO A 44 10.12 12.06 -8.33
C PRO A 44 8.86 11.67 -9.11
N GLU A 45 8.25 10.54 -8.77
CA GLU A 45 7.06 10.02 -9.45
C GLU A 45 6.02 9.57 -8.41
N PRO A 46 5.22 10.49 -7.84
CA PRO A 46 4.32 10.21 -6.72
C PRO A 46 3.19 9.24 -7.07
N PHE A 47 2.93 9.04 -8.37
CA PHE A 47 1.98 8.04 -8.86
C PHE A 47 2.50 6.60 -8.76
N ILE A 48 3.77 6.38 -8.41
CA ILE A 48 4.34 5.04 -8.21
C ILE A 48 4.33 4.73 -6.71
N LEU A 49 3.48 3.78 -6.32
CA LEU A 49 3.41 3.26 -4.95
C LEU A 49 4.24 1.99 -4.81
N LEU A 50 5.13 1.96 -3.81
CA LEU A 50 6.06 0.85 -3.56
C LEU A 50 5.60 -0.03 -2.39
N PHE A 51 5.28 -1.29 -2.69
CA PHE A 51 4.77 -2.23 -1.71
C PHE A 51 5.77 -3.34 -1.39
N LYS A 52 5.82 -3.72 -0.11
CA LYS A 52 6.55 -4.89 0.39
C LYS A 52 5.60 -5.80 1.17
N ARG A 53 5.92 -7.08 1.22
CA ARG A 53 5.21 -8.12 1.98
C ARG A 53 6.24 -9.03 2.62
N GLU A 54 5.97 -9.52 3.83
CA GLU A 54 6.85 -10.50 4.48
C GLU A 54 6.94 -11.79 3.64
N LYS A 55 8.15 -12.34 3.49
CA LYS A 55 8.36 -13.56 2.69
C LYS A 55 7.55 -14.75 3.24
N ASN A 56 7.48 -14.85 4.56
CA ASN A 56 6.79 -15.94 5.25
C ASN A 56 5.36 -15.57 5.67
N TYR A 57 4.78 -14.49 5.11
CA TYR A 57 3.48 -13.97 5.52
C TYR A 57 2.39 -15.05 5.52
N GLN A 58 2.29 -15.83 4.43
CA GLN A 58 1.28 -16.87 4.29
C GLN A 58 1.43 -18.01 5.31
N ILE A 59 2.67 -18.31 5.73
CA ILE A 59 2.97 -19.36 6.71
C ILE A 59 2.64 -18.86 8.12
N LYS A 60 3.00 -17.61 8.41
CA LYS A 60 2.76 -16.96 9.70
C LYS A 60 1.28 -16.63 9.93
N TYR A 61 0.56 -16.32 8.86
CA TYR A 61 -0.83 -15.90 8.87
C TYR A 61 -1.64 -16.69 7.83
N PRO A 62 -1.84 -18.01 8.05
CA PRO A 62 -2.51 -18.88 7.07
C PRO A 62 -3.96 -18.44 6.77
N ASN A 63 -4.61 -17.83 7.76
CA ASN A 63 -5.98 -17.33 7.66
C ASN A 63 -6.05 -15.78 7.60
N GLY A 64 -4.92 -15.11 7.33
CA GLY A 64 -4.81 -13.65 7.39
C GLY A 64 -4.32 -13.11 8.74
N HIS A 65 -3.85 -11.86 8.74
CA HIS A 65 -3.32 -11.21 9.94
C HIS A 65 -4.44 -10.97 10.96
N PRO A 66 -4.31 -11.40 12.23
CA PRO A 66 -5.38 -11.31 13.21
C PRO A 66 -5.73 -9.86 13.63
N THR A 67 -4.84 -8.90 13.43
CA THR A 67 -5.05 -7.49 13.79
C THR A 67 -5.14 -6.59 12.55
N VAL A 68 -6.25 -6.69 11.81
CA VAL A 68 -6.62 -5.64 10.83
C VAL A 68 -7.09 -4.35 11.53
N TYR A 69 -7.06 -4.29 12.86
CA TYR A 69 -7.31 -3.07 13.63
C TYR A 69 -6.17 -2.84 14.60
N GLN A 70 -5.32 -1.88 14.29
CA GLN A 70 -4.57 -1.12 15.28
C GLN A 70 -4.60 0.34 14.86
#